data_AF-A0A2V6PIN7-F1
#
_entry.id   AF-A0A2V6PIN7-F1
#
_cell.length_a   1.000
_cell.length_b   1.000
_cell.length_c   1.000
_cell.angle_alpha   90.00
_cell.angle_beta   90.00
_cell.angle_gamma   90.00
#
_symmetry.space_group_name_H-M   'P 1'
#
loop_
_entity.id
_entity.type
_entity.pdbx_description
1 polymer ?
#
loop_
_entity_poly.entity_id
_entity_poly.type
_entity_poly.pdbx_seq_one_letter_code
_entity_poly.pdbx_strand_id
1 'polypeptide(L)'
;MTFGETRAVQWWVRLVGVLLLLLLVFLAYVRVGAAGFIWDDESHLTQNPCIVGPLGLGDIWTSASAVYYPLVLTTFWILHHFVGLNPLPYHILNVAFHAASGLLLWRVLVQLQVRGAWLGAAMWALHPVLVQSVAWITEMKNTQSAFFYLLAISCFLQARDRKQNGIFYWLTIFFFVAAITSKPSTVMLPVVLALCLWWGEGGIKQRDLRLFLPFLLISLLASGWTIWEQKFHSHATGAEWVQTPLQRILISADAIWFYLLKLIWPHPLIFIYPRWHVNSSGWLAWIPLVALLVAATVLFVKRNAALRPVAFAFAYFVITLFPVLDFFDVYFFRYSFVSDHFQYLASMGPLALAGAGIVTAMEKIAIRRLPIQTAATLGILLI
;
A
#
# COMPACT_ATOMS: atom_id res chain seq x y z
N MET A 1 36.46 -8.90 17.54
CA MET A 1 35.48 -9.62 16.70
C MET A 1 36.04 -9.71 15.30
N THR A 2 36.25 -10.93 14.80
CA THR A 2 36.72 -11.17 13.42
C THR A 2 35.60 -10.81 12.42
N PHE A 3 35.97 -10.52 11.16
CA PHE A 3 35.01 -10.16 10.10
C PHE A 3 33.93 -11.24 9.85
N GLY A 4 34.21 -12.50 10.23
CA GLY A 4 33.26 -13.61 10.18
C GLY A 4 32.21 -13.57 11.30
N GLU A 5 32.59 -13.20 12.51
CA GLU A 5 31.69 -13.09 13.67
C GLU A 5 30.65 -11.98 13.47
N THR A 6 31.04 -10.83 12.91
CA THR A 6 30.12 -9.71 12.62
C THR A 6 29.10 -10.06 11.54
N ARG A 7 29.48 -10.81 10.50
CA ARG A 7 28.52 -11.28 9.48
C ARG A 7 27.54 -12.31 10.04
N ALA A 8 28.02 -13.25 10.84
CA ALA A 8 27.16 -14.27 11.46
C ALA A 8 26.13 -13.63 12.41
N VAL A 9 26.54 -12.68 13.25
CA VAL A 9 25.63 -11.94 14.14
C VAL A 9 24.58 -11.15 13.35
N GLN A 10 24.98 -10.46 12.27
CA GLN A 10 24.03 -9.75 11.40
C GLN A 10 23.01 -10.67 10.73
N TRP A 11 23.44 -11.87 10.33
CA TRP A 11 22.54 -12.89 9.77
C TRP A 11 21.51 -13.37 10.78
N TRP A 12 21.93 -13.70 12.01
CA TRP A 12 21.02 -14.14 13.07
C TRP A 12 20.00 -13.06 13.45
N VAL A 13 20.43 -11.81 13.61
CA VAL A 13 19.52 -10.70 13.93
C VAL A 13 18.45 -10.53 12.84
N ARG A 14 18.85 -10.60 11.55
CA ARG A 14 17.89 -10.54 10.44
C ARG A 14 16.93 -11.73 10.46
N LEU A 15 17.43 -12.94 10.66
CA LEU A 15 16.60 -14.13 10.72
C LEU A 15 15.58 -14.05 11.87
N VAL A 16 16.01 -13.64 13.05
CA VAL A 16 15.12 -13.42 14.20
C VAL A 16 14.07 -12.36 13.88
N GLY A 17 14.46 -11.24 13.26
CA GLY A 17 13.52 -10.20 12.85
C GLY A 17 12.49 -10.69 11.82
N VAL A 18 12.90 -11.54 10.87
CA VAL A 18 11.99 -12.19 9.90
C VAL A 18 11.00 -13.09 10.63
N LEU A 19 11.51 -14.03 11.44
CA LEU A 19 10.69 -15.01 12.16
C LEU A 19 9.71 -14.32 13.12
N LEU A 20 10.16 -13.29 13.83
CA LEU A 20 9.33 -12.51 14.74
C LEU A 20 8.21 -11.77 13.99
N LEU A 21 8.51 -11.10 12.88
CA LEU A 21 7.47 -10.39 12.12
C LEU A 21 6.45 -11.37 11.55
N LEU A 22 6.89 -12.50 10.99
CA LEU A 22 6.00 -13.56 10.51
C LEU A 22 5.10 -14.07 11.64
N LEU A 23 5.70 -14.44 12.78
CA LEU A 23 4.96 -14.93 13.94
C LEU A 23 3.90 -13.92 14.40
N LEU A 24 4.28 -12.65 14.57
CA LEU A 24 3.36 -11.60 15.03
C LEU A 24 2.20 -11.40 14.05
N VAL A 25 2.46 -11.39 12.74
CA VAL A 25 1.40 -11.24 11.73
C VAL A 25 0.45 -12.43 11.75
N PHE A 26 0.95 -13.66 11.73
CA PHE A 26 0.08 -14.85 11.77
C PHE A 26 -0.72 -14.95 13.08
N LEU A 27 -0.14 -14.55 14.22
CA LEU A 27 -0.88 -14.47 15.48
C LEU A 27 -1.96 -13.39 15.45
N ALA A 28 -1.68 -12.20 14.90
CA ALA A 28 -2.64 -11.11 14.79
C ALA A 28 -3.86 -11.49 13.93
N TYR A 29 -3.65 -12.26 12.86
CA TYR A 29 -4.70 -12.69 11.92
C TYR A 29 -5.19 -14.13 12.13
N VAL A 30 -4.86 -14.79 13.24
CA VAL A 30 -5.23 -16.20 13.48
C VAL A 30 -6.73 -16.45 13.39
N ARG A 31 -7.54 -15.45 13.77
CA ARG A 31 -9.01 -15.52 13.75
C ARG A 31 -9.60 -15.62 12.35
N VAL A 32 -8.85 -15.21 11.31
CA VAL A 32 -9.29 -15.32 9.92
C VAL A 32 -9.46 -16.78 9.50
N GLY A 33 -8.77 -17.73 10.16
CA GLY A 33 -8.95 -19.17 9.91
C GLY A 33 -10.35 -19.71 10.21
N ALA A 34 -11.17 -18.96 10.96
CA ALA A 34 -12.58 -19.29 11.23
C ALA A 34 -13.57 -18.44 10.41
N ALA A 35 -13.09 -17.56 9.54
CA ALA A 35 -13.92 -16.69 8.71
C ALA A 35 -14.41 -17.40 7.44
N GLY A 36 -15.61 -17.04 6.98
CA GLY A 36 -16.19 -17.50 5.71
C GLY A 36 -15.97 -16.51 4.57
N PHE A 37 -16.74 -16.69 3.50
CA PHE A 37 -16.87 -15.72 2.40
C PHE A 37 -17.81 -14.58 2.80
N ILE A 38 -17.50 -13.35 2.39
CA ILE A 38 -18.30 -12.17 2.68
C ILE A 38 -18.40 -11.22 1.47
N TRP A 39 -19.46 -10.42 1.44
CA TRP A 39 -19.65 -9.33 0.47
C TRP A 39 -19.43 -9.77 -0.99
N ASP A 40 -18.47 -9.15 -1.68
CA ASP A 40 -18.21 -9.38 -3.10
C ASP A 40 -17.33 -10.60 -3.37
N ASP A 41 -17.01 -11.42 -2.35
CA ASP A 41 -16.48 -12.77 -2.56
C ASP A 41 -17.44 -13.60 -3.43
N GLU A 42 -18.74 -13.30 -3.37
CA GLU A 42 -19.74 -13.91 -4.25
C GLU A 42 -19.45 -13.66 -5.72
N SER A 43 -19.31 -12.39 -6.12
CA SER A 43 -19.12 -12.02 -7.53
C SER A 43 -17.71 -12.26 -8.05
N HIS A 44 -16.69 -12.26 -7.17
CA HIS A 44 -15.31 -12.46 -7.57
C HIS A 44 -14.86 -13.92 -7.51
N LEU A 45 -15.44 -14.73 -6.63
CA LEU A 45 -15.00 -16.10 -6.38
C LEU A 45 -16.16 -17.10 -6.45
N THR A 46 -17.11 -17.08 -5.51
CA THR A 46 -18.00 -18.23 -5.28
C THR A 46 -19.08 -18.41 -6.36
N GLN A 47 -19.43 -17.34 -7.08
CA GLN A 47 -20.37 -17.38 -8.21
C GLN A 47 -19.76 -16.81 -9.50
N ASN A 48 -18.45 -16.56 -9.52
CA ASN A 48 -17.80 -16.04 -10.70
C ASN A 48 -17.76 -17.15 -11.78
N PRO A 49 -18.37 -16.93 -12.97
CA PRO A 49 -18.44 -17.95 -14.01
C PRO A 49 -17.05 -18.32 -14.58
N CYS A 50 -16.06 -17.45 -14.44
CA CYS A 50 -14.67 -17.73 -14.82
C CYS A 50 -13.91 -18.59 -13.80
N ILE A 51 -14.44 -18.75 -12.58
CA ILE A 51 -13.79 -19.51 -11.51
C ILE A 51 -14.53 -20.84 -11.25
N VAL A 52 -15.85 -20.80 -11.11
CA VAL A 52 -16.71 -21.94 -10.76
C VAL A 52 -17.54 -22.42 -11.96
N GLY A 53 -17.71 -21.57 -12.98
CA GLY A 53 -18.57 -21.82 -14.12
C GLY A 53 -17.85 -22.42 -15.34
N PRO A 54 -18.50 -22.34 -16.53
CA PRO A 54 -17.98 -22.93 -17.76
C PRO A 54 -16.89 -22.08 -18.45
N LEU A 55 -16.67 -20.84 -17.99
CA LEU A 55 -15.61 -19.97 -18.49
C LEU A 55 -14.28 -20.34 -17.81
N GLY A 56 -13.18 -19.69 -18.20
CA GLY A 56 -11.89 -19.99 -17.59
C GLY A 56 -10.84 -18.91 -17.73
N LEU A 57 -9.57 -19.32 -17.66
CA LEU A 57 -8.43 -18.40 -17.65
C LEU A 57 -8.39 -17.46 -18.86
N GLY A 58 -8.78 -17.92 -20.05
CA GLY A 58 -8.89 -17.05 -21.22
C GLY A 58 -9.84 -15.88 -20.98
N ASP A 59 -11.05 -16.19 -20.48
CA ASP A 59 -12.11 -15.22 -20.22
C ASP A 59 -11.75 -14.23 -19.10
N ILE A 60 -10.96 -14.65 -18.10
CA ILE A 60 -10.44 -13.76 -17.05
C ILE A 60 -9.69 -12.56 -17.65
N TRP A 61 -8.96 -12.77 -18.75
CA TRP A 61 -8.12 -11.75 -19.37
C TRP A 61 -8.75 -11.06 -20.57
N THR A 62 -9.79 -11.65 -21.18
CA THR A 62 -10.34 -11.16 -22.45
C THR A 62 -11.83 -10.79 -22.39
N SER A 63 -12.57 -11.22 -21.37
CA SER A 63 -14.01 -11.03 -21.26
C SER A 63 -14.39 -10.04 -20.16
N ALA A 64 -15.50 -9.32 -20.37
CA ALA A 64 -16.14 -8.49 -19.36
C ALA A 64 -16.93 -9.31 -18.31
N SER A 65 -17.08 -10.63 -18.52
CA SER A 65 -17.73 -11.53 -17.56
C SER A 65 -16.94 -11.70 -16.25
N ALA A 66 -15.66 -11.32 -16.25
CA ALA A 66 -14.81 -11.27 -15.08
C ALA A 66 -14.81 -9.86 -14.48
N VAL A 67 -15.16 -9.71 -13.19
CA VAL A 67 -14.95 -8.43 -12.49
C VAL A 67 -13.46 -8.07 -12.52
N TYR A 68 -13.11 -6.88 -12.98
CA TYR A 68 -11.77 -6.56 -13.48
C TYR A 68 -10.65 -6.56 -12.42
N TYR A 69 -10.10 -7.74 -12.13
CA TYR A 69 -8.87 -7.96 -11.35
C TYR A 69 -8.13 -9.22 -11.86
N PRO A 70 -7.67 -9.22 -13.13
CA PRO A 70 -7.34 -10.45 -13.86
C PRO A 70 -6.27 -11.31 -13.18
N LEU A 71 -5.26 -10.72 -12.52
CA LEU A 71 -4.25 -11.52 -11.83
C LEU A 71 -4.76 -12.10 -10.51
N VAL A 72 -5.64 -11.40 -9.78
CA VAL A 72 -6.29 -11.95 -8.58
C VAL A 72 -7.23 -13.08 -8.95
N LEU A 73 -8.03 -12.89 -10.01
CA LEU A 73 -8.92 -13.93 -10.52
C LEU A 73 -8.13 -15.13 -11.04
N THR A 74 -6.96 -14.92 -11.66
CA THR A 74 -6.05 -16.02 -12.01
C THR A 74 -5.61 -16.79 -10.77
N THR A 75 -5.24 -16.09 -9.69
CA THR A 75 -4.90 -16.73 -8.40
C THR A 75 -6.09 -17.51 -7.83
N PHE A 76 -7.29 -16.94 -7.84
CA PHE A 76 -8.52 -17.61 -7.41
C PHE A 76 -8.85 -18.83 -8.26
N TRP A 77 -8.68 -18.75 -9.58
CA TRP A 77 -8.90 -19.86 -10.51
C TRP A 77 -7.97 -21.03 -10.20
N ILE A 78 -6.68 -20.75 -9.98
CA ILE A 78 -5.69 -21.75 -9.57
C ILE A 78 -6.06 -22.35 -8.22
N LEU A 79 -6.34 -21.53 -7.19
CA LEU A 79 -6.69 -22.03 -5.85
C LEU A 79 -7.95 -22.89 -5.90
N HIS A 80 -8.99 -22.43 -6.57
CA HIS A 80 -10.26 -23.13 -6.71
C HIS A 80 -10.08 -24.52 -7.33
N HIS A 81 -9.17 -24.66 -8.30
CA HIS A 81 -8.85 -25.96 -8.90
C HIS A 81 -8.30 -26.97 -7.89
N PHE A 82 -7.54 -26.52 -6.88
CA PHE A 82 -6.92 -27.41 -5.88
C PHE A 82 -7.76 -27.59 -4.61
N VAL A 83 -8.48 -26.55 -4.18
CA VAL A 83 -9.13 -26.51 -2.86
C VAL A 83 -10.63 -26.27 -2.91
N GLY A 84 -11.21 -26.08 -4.10
CA GLY A 84 -12.62 -25.74 -4.27
C GLY A 84 -13.02 -24.47 -3.50
N LEU A 85 -14.24 -24.47 -2.96
CA LEU A 85 -14.79 -23.37 -2.16
C LEU A 85 -14.53 -23.54 -0.65
N ASN A 86 -13.39 -24.10 -0.27
CA ASN A 86 -12.93 -24.04 1.12
C ASN A 86 -12.33 -22.64 1.38
N PRO A 87 -12.86 -21.81 2.29
CA PRO A 87 -12.37 -20.44 2.51
C PRO A 87 -10.97 -20.38 3.13
N LEU A 88 -10.56 -21.40 3.90
CA LEU A 88 -9.34 -21.35 4.70
C LEU A 88 -8.06 -21.13 3.86
N PRO A 89 -7.81 -21.85 2.75
CA PRO A 89 -6.62 -21.59 1.92
C PRO A 89 -6.57 -20.19 1.31
N TYR A 90 -7.71 -19.58 0.95
CA TYR A 90 -7.76 -18.21 0.43
C TYR A 90 -7.36 -17.20 1.50
N HIS A 91 -7.90 -17.37 2.71
CA HIS A 91 -7.55 -16.57 3.88
C HIS A 91 -6.07 -16.68 4.24
N ILE A 92 -5.53 -17.90 4.28
CA ILE A 92 -4.11 -18.13 4.53
C ILE A 92 -3.26 -17.42 3.47
N LEU A 93 -3.66 -17.48 2.20
CA LEU A 93 -2.91 -16.83 1.12
C LEU A 93 -2.92 -15.29 1.26
N ASN A 94 -4.04 -14.68 1.66
CA ASN A 94 -4.07 -13.24 1.96
C ASN A 94 -3.14 -12.86 3.10
N VAL A 95 -3.16 -13.61 4.20
CA VAL A 95 -2.25 -13.39 5.35
C VAL A 95 -0.80 -13.60 4.93
N ALA A 96 -0.51 -14.60 4.09
CA ALA A 96 0.83 -14.87 3.59
C ALA A 96 1.35 -13.73 2.68
N PHE A 97 0.53 -13.24 1.75
CA PHE A 97 0.88 -12.06 0.94
C PHE A 97 1.11 -10.83 1.81
N HIS A 98 0.25 -10.59 2.81
CA HIS A 98 0.42 -9.48 3.74
C HIS A 98 1.71 -9.58 4.56
N ALA A 99 2.03 -10.76 5.09
CA ALA A 99 3.26 -11.01 5.84
C ALA A 99 4.50 -10.81 4.94
N ALA A 100 4.45 -11.31 3.71
CA ALA A 100 5.51 -11.11 2.73
C ALA A 100 5.66 -9.63 2.35
N SER A 101 4.55 -8.88 2.21
CA SER A 101 4.58 -7.42 2.04
C SER A 101 5.22 -6.72 3.24
N GLY A 102 4.96 -7.15 4.47
CA GLY A 102 5.62 -6.61 5.67
C GLY A 102 7.15 -6.78 5.61
N LEU A 103 7.62 -7.97 5.22
CA LEU A 103 9.06 -8.24 5.03
C LEU A 103 9.66 -7.43 3.88
N LEU A 104 8.94 -7.27 2.78
CA LEU A 104 9.38 -6.46 1.64
C LEU A 104 9.39 -4.97 1.97
N LEU A 105 8.41 -4.48 2.75
CA LEU A 105 8.39 -3.10 3.23
C LEU A 105 9.60 -2.85 4.13
N TRP A 106 9.90 -3.77 5.05
CA TRP A 106 11.13 -3.70 5.85
C TRP A 106 12.37 -3.61 4.96
N ARG A 107 12.48 -4.49 3.95
CA ARG A 107 13.59 -4.47 2.99
C ARG A 107 13.69 -3.13 2.24
N VAL A 108 12.57 -2.59 1.74
CA VAL A 108 12.53 -1.30 1.03
C VAL A 108 12.95 -0.17 1.94
N LEU A 109 12.47 -0.14 3.19
CA LEU A 109 12.86 0.85 4.19
C LEU A 109 14.37 0.78 4.50
N VAL A 110 14.94 -0.43 4.58
CA VAL A 110 16.40 -0.63 4.69
C VAL A 110 17.14 -0.11 3.46
N GLN A 111 16.66 -0.39 2.24
CA GLN A 111 17.27 0.14 1.00
C GLN A 111 17.22 1.68 0.95
N LEU A 112 16.14 2.28 1.47
CA LEU A 112 15.98 3.73 1.61
C LEU A 112 16.73 4.31 2.83
N GLN A 113 17.45 3.47 3.59
CA GLN A 113 18.21 3.88 4.79
C GLN A 113 17.32 4.55 5.86
N VAL A 114 16.07 4.12 5.97
CA VAL A 114 15.15 4.60 6.99
C VAL A 114 15.53 3.99 8.34
N ARG A 115 15.67 4.82 9.38
CA ARG A 115 15.92 4.35 10.74
C ARG A 115 14.70 3.62 11.29
N GLY A 116 14.90 2.55 12.05
CA GLY A 116 13.80 1.76 12.60
C GLY A 116 12.95 1.10 11.51
N ALA A 117 13.58 0.62 10.44
CA ALA A 117 12.86 0.06 9.29
C ALA A 117 12.05 -1.18 9.69
N TRP A 118 12.56 -2.01 10.61
CA TRP A 118 11.79 -3.14 11.12
C TRP A 118 10.54 -2.68 11.88
N LEU A 119 10.70 -1.70 12.78
CA LEU A 119 9.58 -1.17 13.57
C LEU A 119 8.52 -0.52 12.66
N GLY A 120 8.93 0.29 11.68
CA GLY A 120 8.02 0.90 10.72
C GLY A 120 7.21 -0.14 9.92
N ALA A 121 7.87 -1.21 9.47
CA ALA A 121 7.21 -2.30 8.76
C ALA A 121 6.29 -3.13 9.68
N ALA A 122 6.71 -3.40 10.91
CA ALA A 122 5.90 -4.10 11.91
C ALA A 122 4.67 -3.28 12.32
N MET A 123 4.82 -1.96 12.53
CA MET A 123 3.71 -1.05 12.81
C MET A 123 2.69 -1.06 11.68
N TRP A 124 3.14 -1.09 10.42
CA TRP A 124 2.24 -1.26 9.27
C TRP A 124 1.55 -2.63 9.31
N ALA A 125 2.32 -3.72 9.30
CA ALA A 125 1.76 -5.08 9.18
C ALA A 125 0.83 -5.49 10.34
N LEU A 126 0.96 -4.87 11.51
CA LEU A 126 0.14 -5.15 12.68
C LEU A 126 -0.95 -4.09 12.92
N HIS A 127 -1.08 -3.09 12.04
CA HIS A 127 -2.03 -2.01 12.25
C HIS A 127 -3.48 -2.50 12.09
N PRO A 128 -4.40 -2.24 13.05
CA PRO A 128 -5.78 -2.73 13.00
C PRO A 128 -6.55 -2.31 11.75
N VAL A 129 -6.24 -1.15 11.17
CA VAL A 129 -6.89 -0.64 9.95
C VAL A 129 -6.73 -1.57 8.74
N LEU A 130 -5.73 -2.45 8.74
CA LEU A 130 -5.47 -3.35 7.62
C LEU A 130 -6.34 -4.62 7.66
N VAL A 131 -7.09 -4.85 8.74
CA VAL A 131 -7.95 -6.05 8.88
C VAL A 131 -8.87 -6.24 7.69
N GLN A 132 -9.47 -5.17 7.17
CA GLN A 132 -10.38 -5.28 6.03
C GLN A 132 -9.65 -5.79 4.78
N SER A 133 -8.40 -5.39 4.56
CA SER A 133 -7.61 -5.86 3.42
C SER A 133 -7.10 -7.29 3.59
N VAL A 134 -6.80 -7.71 4.82
CA VAL A 134 -6.15 -9.00 5.08
C VAL A 134 -7.16 -10.12 5.32
N ALA A 135 -8.27 -9.83 6.00
CA ALA A 135 -9.27 -10.83 6.38
C ALA A 135 -10.37 -11.07 5.35
N TRP A 136 -10.54 -10.18 4.37
CA TRP A 136 -11.54 -10.32 3.31
C TRP A 136 -10.91 -10.95 2.08
N ILE A 137 -11.44 -12.08 1.59
CA ILE A 137 -10.81 -12.87 0.52
C ILE A 137 -10.59 -12.04 -0.74
N THR A 138 -11.62 -11.33 -1.22
CA THR A 138 -11.52 -10.51 -2.43
C THR A 138 -10.56 -9.32 -2.30
N GLU A 139 -10.24 -8.90 -1.07
CA GLU A 139 -9.15 -7.96 -0.82
C GLU A 139 -7.75 -8.55 -1.04
N MET A 140 -7.65 -9.77 -1.56
CA MET A 140 -6.43 -10.26 -2.21
C MET A 140 -5.90 -9.27 -3.24
N LYS A 141 -6.78 -8.48 -3.88
CA LYS A 141 -6.37 -7.34 -4.72
C LYS A 141 -5.41 -6.40 -3.99
N ASN A 142 -5.61 -6.11 -2.71
CA ASN A 142 -4.69 -5.31 -1.90
C ASN A 142 -3.43 -6.09 -1.50
N THR A 143 -3.55 -7.29 -0.92
CA THR A 143 -2.38 -8.01 -0.39
C THR A 143 -1.44 -8.48 -1.51
N GLN A 144 -1.98 -9.04 -2.60
CA GLN A 144 -1.21 -9.48 -3.77
C GLN A 144 -0.60 -8.30 -4.52
N SER A 145 -1.35 -7.22 -4.75
CA SER A 145 -0.79 -6.04 -5.44
C SER A 145 0.31 -5.38 -4.62
N ALA A 146 0.19 -5.31 -3.29
CA ALA A 146 1.23 -4.76 -2.43
C ALA A 146 2.52 -5.58 -2.45
N PHE A 147 2.41 -6.92 -2.49
CA PHE A 147 3.57 -7.80 -2.64
C PHE A 147 4.34 -7.47 -3.93
N PHE A 148 3.66 -7.43 -5.07
CA PHE A 148 4.30 -7.08 -6.35
C PHE A 148 4.76 -5.61 -6.42
N TYR A 149 4.00 -4.69 -5.86
CA TYR A 149 4.35 -3.27 -5.77
C TYR A 149 5.65 -3.05 -5.00
N LEU A 150 5.82 -3.69 -3.84
CA LEU A 150 7.04 -3.60 -3.04
C LEU A 150 8.22 -4.32 -3.68
N LEU A 151 7.99 -5.45 -4.38
CA LEU A 151 9.02 -6.11 -5.20
C LEU A 151 9.52 -5.18 -6.31
N ALA A 152 8.61 -4.48 -7.00
CA ALA A 152 8.97 -3.50 -8.02
C ALA A 152 9.83 -2.38 -7.42
N ILE A 153 9.43 -1.78 -6.29
CA ILE A 153 10.24 -0.75 -5.61
C ILE A 153 11.62 -1.32 -5.22
N SER A 154 11.65 -2.52 -4.63
CA SER A 154 12.90 -3.13 -4.18
C SER A 154 13.86 -3.42 -5.34
N CYS A 155 13.35 -3.91 -6.47
CA CYS A 155 14.11 -4.12 -7.70
C CYS A 155 14.59 -2.80 -8.30
N PHE A 156 13.75 -1.76 -8.31
CA PHE A 156 14.14 -0.43 -8.79
C PHE A 156 15.32 0.13 -8.00
N LEU A 157 15.24 0.11 -6.67
CA LEU A 157 16.32 0.55 -5.79
C LEU A 157 17.58 -0.32 -5.99
N GLN A 158 17.42 -1.64 -6.14
CA GLN A 158 18.54 -2.54 -6.39
C GLN A 158 19.22 -2.30 -7.75
N ALA A 159 18.45 -1.96 -8.78
CA ALA A 159 18.98 -1.58 -10.09
C ALA A 159 19.86 -0.33 -9.97
N ARG A 160 19.46 0.64 -9.14
CA ARG A 160 20.21 1.87 -8.88
C ARG A 160 21.53 1.61 -8.17
N ASP A 161 21.50 0.83 -7.09
CA ASP A 161 22.71 0.48 -6.33
C ASP A 161 23.75 -0.25 -7.19
N ARG A 162 23.31 -1.07 -8.14
CA ARG A 162 24.18 -1.88 -9.02
C ARG A 162 24.51 -1.19 -10.34
N LYS A 163 24.60 0.14 -10.36
CA LYS A 163 24.93 0.95 -11.55
C LYS A 163 24.03 0.66 -12.76
N GLN A 164 22.71 0.60 -12.55
CA GLN A 164 21.69 0.41 -13.58
C GLN A 164 21.73 -0.99 -14.24
N ASN A 165 21.78 -2.04 -13.41
CA ASN A 165 21.67 -3.41 -13.92
C ASN A 165 20.31 -3.64 -14.61
N GLY A 166 20.34 -3.98 -15.89
CA GLY A 166 19.17 -4.14 -16.75
C GLY A 166 18.18 -5.23 -16.29
N ILE A 167 18.66 -6.29 -15.62
CA ILE A 167 17.78 -7.36 -15.12
C ILE A 167 16.80 -6.80 -14.08
N PHE A 168 17.30 -6.04 -13.12
CA PHE A 168 16.45 -5.45 -12.07
C PHE A 168 15.51 -4.37 -12.63
N TYR A 169 15.89 -3.69 -13.72
CA TYR A 169 14.99 -2.79 -14.43
C TYR A 169 13.80 -3.55 -15.04
N TRP A 170 14.04 -4.62 -15.78
CA TRP A 170 12.97 -5.44 -16.36
C TRP A 170 12.13 -6.15 -15.30
N LEU A 171 12.72 -6.61 -14.21
CA LEU A 171 11.98 -7.14 -13.06
C LEU A 171 11.08 -6.07 -12.42
N THR A 172 11.53 -4.82 -12.36
CA THR A 172 10.68 -3.71 -11.87
C THR A 172 9.44 -3.56 -12.75
N ILE A 173 9.60 -3.57 -14.08
CA ILE A 173 8.46 -3.48 -15.02
C ILE A 173 7.54 -4.68 -14.87
N PHE A 174 8.09 -5.90 -14.82
CA PHE A 174 7.32 -7.12 -14.66
C PHE A 174 6.46 -7.09 -13.39
N PHE A 175 7.06 -6.80 -12.24
CA PHE A 175 6.33 -6.71 -10.98
C PHE A 175 5.36 -5.54 -10.94
N PHE A 176 5.65 -4.44 -11.62
CA PHE A 176 4.71 -3.34 -11.75
C PHE A 176 3.45 -3.74 -12.52
N VAL A 177 3.61 -4.43 -13.65
CA VAL A 177 2.47 -4.95 -14.42
C VAL A 177 1.67 -5.96 -13.59
N ALA A 178 2.34 -6.84 -12.84
CA ALA A 178 1.69 -7.77 -11.91
C ALA A 178 0.91 -7.04 -10.79
N ALA A 179 1.45 -5.94 -10.27
CA ALA A 179 0.76 -5.12 -9.27
C ALA A 179 -0.50 -4.45 -9.83
N ILE A 180 -0.43 -3.84 -11.02
CA ILE A 180 -1.57 -3.19 -11.68
C ILE A 180 -2.67 -4.19 -12.02
N THR A 181 -2.29 -5.34 -12.60
CA THR A 181 -3.25 -6.39 -12.98
C THR A 181 -3.84 -7.12 -11.77
N SER A 182 -3.25 -6.96 -10.58
CA SER A 182 -3.86 -7.37 -9.31
C SER A 182 -4.79 -6.30 -8.75
N LYS A 183 -4.39 -5.03 -8.78
CA LYS A 183 -5.21 -3.89 -8.37
C LYS A 183 -4.79 -2.61 -9.11
N PRO A 184 -5.71 -1.97 -9.85
CA PRO A 184 -5.39 -0.78 -10.63
C PRO A 184 -4.91 0.43 -9.83
N SER A 185 -5.24 0.55 -8.54
CA SER A 185 -4.78 1.68 -7.71
C SER A 185 -3.24 1.77 -7.58
N THR A 186 -2.51 0.72 -7.95
CA THR A 186 -1.03 0.72 -7.99
C THR A 186 -0.45 1.53 -9.16
N VAL A 187 -1.26 2.09 -10.07
CA VAL A 187 -0.83 2.98 -11.17
C VAL A 187 0.01 4.19 -10.71
N MET A 188 0.00 4.50 -9.42
CA MET A 188 0.83 5.55 -8.83
C MET A 188 2.28 5.17 -8.55
N LEU A 189 2.67 3.91 -8.82
CA LEU A 189 4.04 3.46 -8.61
C LEU A 189 5.10 4.36 -9.30
N PRO A 190 4.96 4.84 -10.55
CA PRO A 190 6.02 5.67 -11.15
C PRO A 190 6.23 6.97 -10.38
N VAL A 191 5.17 7.55 -9.83
CA VAL A 191 5.26 8.75 -8.99
C VAL A 191 5.97 8.43 -7.66
N VAL A 192 5.72 7.24 -7.10
CA VAL A 192 6.41 6.74 -5.91
C VAL A 192 7.89 6.46 -6.19
N LEU A 193 8.24 5.87 -7.34
CA LEU A 193 9.63 5.66 -7.74
C LEU A 193 10.37 7.00 -7.91
N ALA A 194 9.69 8.01 -8.46
CA ALA A 194 10.20 9.38 -8.51
C ALA A 194 10.40 9.97 -7.10
N LEU A 195 9.48 9.71 -6.18
CA LEU A 195 9.63 10.11 -4.77
C LEU A 195 10.83 9.42 -4.11
N CYS A 196 11.07 8.13 -4.39
CA CYS A 196 12.27 7.41 -3.95
C CYS A 196 13.55 8.02 -4.53
N LEU A 197 13.57 8.45 -5.80
CA LEU A 197 14.70 9.18 -6.38
C LEU A 197 14.90 10.54 -5.71
N TRP A 198 13.82 11.25 -5.41
CA TRP A 198 13.91 12.49 -4.64
C TRP A 198 14.49 12.25 -3.25
N TRP A 199 14.14 11.15 -2.59
CA TRP A 199 14.70 10.76 -1.29
C TRP A 199 16.20 10.42 -1.36
N GLY A 200 16.60 9.55 -2.28
CA GLY A 200 17.99 9.07 -2.37
C GLY A 200 18.94 10.04 -3.07
N GLU A 201 18.53 10.60 -4.21
CA GLU A 201 19.39 11.38 -5.11
C GLU A 201 19.05 12.88 -5.17
N GLY A 202 18.02 13.33 -4.44
CA GLY A 202 17.58 14.74 -4.40
C GLY A 202 16.66 15.16 -5.55
N GLY A 203 16.35 14.27 -6.49
CA GLY A 203 15.39 14.50 -7.57
C GLY A 203 15.58 13.58 -8.77
N ILE A 204 14.73 13.77 -9.78
CA ILE A 204 14.82 13.07 -11.08
C ILE A 204 15.87 13.77 -11.95
N LYS A 205 16.79 13.02 -12.57
CA LYS A 205 17.77 13.55 -13.53
C LYS A 205 17.29 13.31 -14.97
N GLN A 206 17.82 14.06 -15.95
CA GLN A 206 17.41 13.90 -17.36
C GLN A 206 17.53 12.46 -17.89
N ARG A 207 18.58 11.74 -17.48
CA ARG A 207 18.79 10.32 -17.84
C ARG A 207 17.64 9.40 -17.37
N ASP A 208 16.96 9.78 -16.28
CA ASP A 208 15.90 8.97 -15.69
C ASP A 208 14.59 9.11 -16.47
N LEU A 209 14.36 10.24 -17.16
CA LEU A 209 13.13 10.47 -17.93
C LEU A 209 12.88 9.37 -18.97
N ARG A 210 13.94 8.93 -19.67
CA ARG A 210 13.84 7.83 -20.65
C ARG A 210 13.52 6.49 -19.99
N LEU A 211 14.10 6.23 -18.83
CA LEU A 211 13.86 4.99 -18.07
C LEU A 211 12.45 4.97 -17.44
N PHE A 212 11.88 6.14 -17.15
CA PHE A 212 10.55 6.31 -16.58
C PHE A 212 9.43 6.25 -17.61
N LEU A 213 9.72 6.54 -18.89
CA LEU A 213 8.71 6.58 -19.95
C LEU A 213 7.86 5.30 -20.04
N PRO A 214 8.41 4.07 -20.02
CA PRO A 214 7.59 2.86 -20.05
C PRO A 214 6.65 2.76 -18.84
N PHE A 215 7.11 3.13 -17.64
CA PHE A 215 6.30 3.13 -16.44
C PHE A 215 5.13 4.10 -16.54
N LEU A 216 5.37 5.32 -17.04
CA LEU A 216 4.33 6.33 -17.24
C LEU A 216 3.30 5.88 -18.29
N LEU A 217 3.75 5.30 -19.40
CA LEU A 217 2.85 4.78 -20.43
C LEU A 217 1.97 3.65 -19.90
N ILE A 218 2.55 2.69 -19.18
CA ILE A 218 1.79 1.60 -18.53
C ILE A 218 0.75 2.17 -17.56
N SER A 219 1.12 3.14 -16.69
CA SER A 219 0.19 3.80 -15.79
C SER A 219 -0.94 4.52 -16.50
N LEU A 220 -0.64 5.27 -17.57
CA LEU A 220 -1.63 6.03 -18.32
C LEU A 220 -2.63 5.11 -19.02
N LEU A 221 -2.15 4.05 -19.67
CA LEU A 221 -3.00 3.05 -20.33
C LEU A 221 -3.89 2.31 -19.31
N ALA A 222 -3.32 1.87 -18.18
CA ALA A 222 -4.07 1.20 -17.12
C ALA A 222 -5.09 2.13 -16.46
N SER A 223 -4.75 3.41 -16.25
CA SER A 223 -5.68 4.41 -15.71
C SER A 223 -6.85 4.66 -16.67
N GLY A 224 -6.56 4.83 -17.97
CA GLY A 224 -7.59 5.01 -19.00
C GLY A 224 -8.53 3.82 -19.08
N TRP A 225 -7.98 2.60 -19.04
CA TRP A 225 -8.77 1.37 -19.00
C TRP A 225 -9.65 1.29 -17.75
N THR A 226 -9.12 1.60 -16.57
CA THR A 226 -9.86 1.54 -15.31
C THR A 226 -11.02 2.54 -15.28
N ILE A 227 -10.81 3.78 -15.76
CA ILE A 227 -11.87 4.79 -15.86
C ILE A 227 -12.97 4.32 -16.81
N TRP A 228 -12.59 3.70 -17.94
CA TRP A 228 -13.55 3.13 -18.89
C TRP A 228 -14.34 1.96 -18.28
N GLU A 229 -13.66 1.03 -17.61
CA GLU A 229 -14.28 -0.12 -16.95
C GLU A 229 -15.28 0.31 -15.86
N GLN A 230 -14.87 1.24 -14.98
CA GLN A 230 -15.74 1.73 -13.91
C GLN A 230 -17.03 2.39 -14.44
N LYS A 231 -16.89 3.17 -15.52
CA LYS A 231 -18.02 3.86 -16.14
C LYS A 231 -18.98 2.92 -16.88
N PHE A 232 -18.45 1.99 -17.67
CA PHE A 232 -19.25 1.22 -18.62
C PHE A 232 -19.61 -0.20 -18.16
N HIS A 233 -18.82 -0.82 -17.27
CA HIS A 233 -19.06 -2.18 -16.78
C HIS A 233 -19.53 -2.21 -15.34
N SER A 234 -18.83 -1.48 -14.45
CA SER A 234 -19.26 -1.36 -13.05
C SER A 234 -20.47 -0.43 -12.89
N HIS A 235 -20.94 0.23 -13.95
CA HIS A 235 -22.08 1.15 -13.96
C HIS A 235 -22.02 2.23 -12.86
N ALA A 236 -20.83 2.76 -12.57
CA ALA A 236 -20.64 3.91 -11.67
C ALA A 236 -21.16 5.21 -12.32
N THR A 237 -22.47 5.23 -12.58
CA THR A 237 -23.20 6.28 -13.29
C THR A 237 -24.57 6.44 -12.63
N GLY A 238 -25.05 7.68 -12.50
CA GLY A 238 -26.33 8.00 -11.88
C GLY A 238 -26.20 9.03 -10.74
N ALA A 239 -27.33 9.37 -10.11
CA ALA A 239 -27.43 10.46 -9.13
C ALA A 239 -26.46 10.32 -7.94
N GLU A 240 -26.08 9.10 -7.60
CA GLU A 240 -25.14 8.82 -6.52
C GLU A 240 -23.70 9.29 -6.82
N TRP A 241 -23.33 9.52 -8.09
CA TRP A 241 -22.00 10.01 -8.52
C TRP A 241 -22.05 11.45 -9.08
N VAL A 242 -23.14 12.17 -8.87
CA VAL A 242 -23.29 13.58 -9.30
C VAL A 242 -22.79 14.51 -8.21
N GLN A 243 -21.48 14.50 -7.95
CA GLN A 243 -20.80 15.53 -7.15
C GLN A 243 -20.28 16.63 -8.08
N THR A 244 -20.46 17.89 -7.67
CA THR A 244 -19.80 19.02 -8.34
C THR A 244 -18.27 18.91 -8.20
N PRO A 245 -17.48 19.50 -9.12
CA PRO A 245 -16.02 19.48 -9.00
C PRO A 245 -15.51 20.03 -7.66
N LEU A 246 -16.20 21.03 -7.10
CA LEU A 246 -15.87 21.57 -5.78
C LEU A 246 -16.14 20.56 -4.66
N GLN A 247 -17.29 19.89 -4.67
CA GLN A 247 -17.61 18.86 -3.67
C GLN A 247 -16.58 17.73 -3.69
N ARG A 248 -16.14 17.29 -4.88
CA ARG A 248 -15.10 16.25 -5.02
C ARG A 248 -13.80 16.64 -4.34
N ILE A 249 -13.38 17.90 -4.48
CA ILE A 249 -12.17 18.43 -3.82
C ILE A 249 -12.35 18.42 -2.30
N LEU A 250 -13.50 18.87 -1.80
CA LEU A 250 -13.77 18.93 -0.36
C LEU A 250 -13.85 17.52 0.25
N ILE A 251 -14.59 16.60 -0.37
CA ILE A 251 -14.68 15.18 0.04
C ILE A 251 -13.30 14.53 0.05
N SER A 252 -12.48 14.79 -0.98
CA SER A 252 -11.12 14.24 -1.06
C SER A 252 -10.22 14.78 0.05
N ALA A 253 -10.35 16.06 0.41
CA ALA A 253 -9.62 16.63 1.54
C ALA A 253 -10.06 16.00 2.87
N ASP A 254 -11.36 15.85 3.09
CA ASP A 254 -11.93 15.16 4.25
C ASP A 254 -11.41 13.71 4.35
N ALA A 255 -11.37 12.99 3.23
CA ALA A 255 -10.89 11.61 3.17
C ALA A 255 -9.42 11.48 3.59
N ILE A 256 -8.55 12.38 3.13
CA ILE A 256 -7.12 12.36 3.52
C ILE A 256 -6.97 12.48 5.04
N TRP A 257 -7.70 13.40 5.67
CA TRP A 257 -7.65 13.57 7.13
C TRP A 257 -8.31 12.40 7.87
N PHE A 258 -9.45 11.91 7.38
CA PHE A 258 -10.11 10.73 7.92
C PHE A 258 -9.14 9.55 7.99
N TYR A 259 -8.44 9.24 6.89
CA TYR A 259 -7.49 8.14 6.85
C TYR A 259 -6.30 8.38 7.79
N LEU A 260 -5.70 9.58 7.82
CA LEU A 260 -4.63 9.89 8.79
C LEU A 260 -5.10 9.71 10.25
N LEU A 261 -6.32 10.14 10.56
CA LEU A 261 -6.89 9.98 11.89
C LEU A 261 -7.13 8.51 12.23
N LYS A 262 -7.54 7.67 11.28
CA LYS A 262 -7.68 6.22 11.49
C LYS A 262 -6.35 5.50 11.75
N LEU A 263 -5.23 6.04 11.26
CA LEU A 263 -3.89 5.55 11.60
C LEU A 263 -3.45 5.92 13.02
N ILE A 264 -3.96 7.04 13.56
CA ILE A 264 -3.65 7.47 14.93
C ILE A 264 -4.59 6.80 15.93
N TRP A 265 -5.87 6.70 15.58
CA TRP A 265 -6.93 6.18 16.42
C TRP A 265 -7.89 5.30 15.59
N PRO A 266 -7.61 3.99 15.48
CA PRO A 266 -8.40 3.05 14.68
C PRO A 266 -9.71 2.65 15.39
N HIS A 267 -10.59 3.63 15.65
CA HIS A 267 -11.89 3.38 16.24
C HIS A 267 -12.93 4.44 15.79
N PRO A 268 -14.18 4.04 15.50
CA PRO A 268 -14.60 2.66 15.22
C PRO A 268 -14.06 2.21 13.86
N LEU A 269 -13.68 0.94 13.72
CA LEU A 269 -13.46 0.33 12.40
C LEU A 269 -14.73 -0.40 11.99
N ILE A 270 -15.31 -0.03 10.86
CA ILE A 270 -16.56 -0.61 10.37
C ILE A 270 -16.45 -0.91 8.88
N PHE A 271 -17.11 -1.98 8.44
CA PHE A 271 -16.97 -2.47 7.07
C PHE A 271 -17.46 -1.45 6.02
N ILE A 272 -18.57 -0.74 6.32
CA ILE A 272 -19.11 0.35 5.51
C ILE A 272 -19.35 1.55 6.42
N TYR A 273 -18.65 2.65 6.14
CA TYR A 273 -18.82 3.90 6.87
C TYR A 273 -20.05 4.67 6.40
N PRO A 274 -20.74 5.42 7.28
CA PRO A 274 -21.80 6.33 6.87
C PRO A 274 -21.32 7.25 5.76
N ARG A 275 -22.12 7.34 4.69
CA ARG A 275 -21.82 8.22 3.57
C ARG A 275 -21.93 9.69 4.01
N TRP A 276 -20.92 10.49 3.68
CA TRP A 276 -20.89 11.90 4.06
C TRP A 276 -21.80 12.76 3.19
N HIS A 277 -22.29 13.86 3.76
CA HIS A 277 -22.98 14.91 3.02
C HIS A 277 -22.18 16.21 3.15
N VAL A 278 -21.48 16.58 2.07
CA VAL A 278 -20.65 17.78 2.05
C VAL A 278 -21.42 18.95 1.44
N ASN A 279 -21.72 19.94 2.28
CA ASN A 279 -22.35 21.19 1.88
C ASN A 279 -21.27 22.26 1.63
N SER A 280 -21.00 22.55 0.35
CA SER A 280 -19.99 23.54 -0.06
C SER A 280 -20.30 24.98 0.38
N SER A 281 -21.56 25.29 0.71
CA SER A 281 -21.96 26.60 1.22
C SER A 281 -21.60 26.80 2.70
N GLY A 282 -21.34 25.72 3.44
CA GLY A 282 -20.94 25.78 4.85
C GLY A 282 -19.44 25.98 5.01
N TRP A 283 -19.01 26.95 5.81
CA TRP A 283 -17.59 27.24 6.04
C TRP A 283 -16.82 26.05 6.67
N LEU A 284 -17.49 25.19 7.45
CA LEU A 284 -16.89 24.00 8.06
C LEU A 284 -16.34 23.02 7.01
N ALA A 285 -16.97 22.91 5.84
CA ALA A 285 -16.52 22.02 4.78
C ALA A 285 -15.15 22.42 4.20
N TRP A 286 -14.72 23.67 4.41
CA TRP A 286 -13.46 24.19 3.89
C TRP A 286 -12.27 23.98 4.82
N ILE A 287 -12.52 23.72 6.12
CA ILE A 287 -11.45 23.54 7.12
C ILE A 287 -10.46 22.46 6.68
N PRO A 288 -10.91 21.25 6.27
CA PRO A 288 -9.98 20.16 5.95
C PRO A 288 -9.16 20.46 4.71
N LEU A 289 -9.74 21.12 3.71
CA LEU A 289 -9.02 21.59 2.51
C LEU A 289 -7.97 22.66 2.87
N VAL A 290 -8.33 23.68 3.64
CA VAL A 290 -7.40 24.74 4.04
C VAL A 290 -6.26 24.16 4.87
N ALA A 291 -6.57 23.30 5.85
CA ALA A 291 -5.56 22.60 6.64
C ALA A 291 -4.62 21.76 5.77
N LEU A 292 -5.17 21.07 4.76
CA LEU A 292 -4.39 20.26 3.82
C LEU A 292 -3.44 21.12 2.99
N LEU A 293 -3.92 22.24 2.44
CA LEU A 293 -3.12 23.17 1.64
C LEU A 293 -2.00 23.81 2.48
N VAL A 294 -2.30 24.19 3.73
CA VAL A 294 -1.30 24.73 4.67
C VAL A 294 -0.25 23.66 4.97
N ALA A 295 -0.65 22.44 5.33
CA ALA A 295 0.26 21.34 5.60
C ALA A 295 1.15 21.03 4.38
N ALA A 296 0.54 20.89 3.20
CA ALA A 296 1.27 20.65 1.95
C ALA A 296 2.25 21.78 1.63
N THR A 297 1.86 23.04 1.81
CA THR A 297 2.74 24.20 1.57
C THR A 297 3.92 24.22 2.53
N VAL A 298 3.67 24.03 3.83
CA VAL A 298 4.73 23.99 4.85
C VAL A 298 5.71 22.85 4.56
N LEU A 299 5.20 21.66 4.28
CA LEU A 299 6.02 20.49 3.97
C LEU A 299 6.80 20.67 2.66
N PHE A 300 6.19 21.28 1.64
CA PHE A 300 6.87 21.58 0.38
C PHE A 300 8.00 22.59 0.58
N VAL A 301 7.77 23.69 1.29
CA VAL A 301 8.82 24.70 1.55
C VAL A 301 9.96 24.12 2.40
N LYS A 302 9.64 23.27 3.38
CA LYS A 302 10.62 22.65 4.29
C LYS A 302 11.10 21.27 3.82
N ARG A 303 10.81 20.87 2.57
CA ARG A 303 11.07 19.53 2.04
C ARG A 303 12.54 19.12 2.03
N ASN A 304 13.46 20.09 1.91
CA ASN A 304 14.90 19.85 1.89
C ASN A 304 15.57 20.14 3.25
N ALA A 305 14.79 20.26 4.33
CA ALA A 305 15.26 20.53 5.68
C ALA A 305 14.93 19.36 6.64
N ALA A 306 14.87 19.63 7.95
CA ALA A 306 14.54 18.63 8.97
C ALA A 306 13.19 17.91 8.75
N LEU A 307 12.27 18.50 7.98
CA LEU A 307 10.96 17.91 7.66
C LEU A 307 10.98 16.99 6.43
N ARG A 308 12.14 16.70 5.82
CA ARG A 308 12.23 15.81 4.66
C ARG A 308 11.56 14.43 4.87
N PRO A 309 11.74 13.73 6.01
CA PRO A 309 11.06 12.46 6.26
C PRO A 309 9.53 12.61 6.33
N VAL A 310 9.05 13.70 6.96
CA VAL A 310 7.62 14.00 7.08
C VAL A 310 7.03 14.32 5.71
N ALA A 311 7.73 15.14 4.91
CA ALA A 311 7.33 15.48 3.55
C ALA A 311 7.28 14.24 2.64
N PHE A 312 8.24 13.32 2.76
CA PHE A 312 8.22 12.05 2.03
C PHE A 312 7.00 11.22 2.40
N ALA A 313 6.78 10.98 3.70
CA ALA A 313 5.68 10.14 4.18
C ALA A 313 4.31 10.73 3.80
N PHE A 314 4.15 12.04 3.93
CA PHE A 314 2.93 12.76 3.54
C PHE A 314 2.70 12.72 2.02
N ALA A 315 3.73 12.99 1.21
CA ALA A 315 3.62 12.90 -0.24
C ALA A 315 3.27 11.48 -0.68
N TYR A 316 3.96 10.47 -0.15
CA TYR A 316 3.66 9.06 -0.42
C TYR A 316 2.20 8.72 -0.08
N PHE A 317 1.72 9.16 1.09
CA PHE A 317 0.35 8.93 1.54
C PHE A 317 -0.69 9.53 0.58
N VAL A 318 -0.54 10.80 0.21
CA VAL A 318 -1.48 11.47 -0.71
C VAL A 318 -1.39 10.91 -2.12
N ILE A 319 -0.19 10.64 -2.63
CA ILE A 319 0.03 10.07 -3.98
C ILE A 319 -0.65 8.71 -4.10
N THR A 320 -0.48 7.83 -3.11
CA THR A 320 -1.03 6.46 -3.17
C THR A 320 -2.53 6.40 -2.84
N LEU A 321 -3.07 7.39 -2.12
CA LEU A 321 -4.51 7.56 -1.96
C LEU A 321 -5.21 8.12 -3.19
N PHE A 322 -4.51 8.89 -4.04
CA PHE A 322 -5.15 9.61 -5.14
C PHE A 322 -6.13 8.79 -6.01
N PRO A 323 -5.83 7.53 -6.41
CA PRO A 323 -6.75 6.75 -7.23
C PRO A 323 -8.08 6.37 -6.54
N VAL A 324 -8.14 6.48 -5.21
CA VAL A 324 -9.29 6.14 -4.37
C VAL A 324 -9.89 7.38 -3.69
N LEU A 325 -9.51 8.58 -4.13
CA LEU A 325 -10.16 9.84 -3.76
C LEU A 325 -11.32 10.15 -4.74
N ASP A 326 -12.20 11.07 -4.35
CA ASP A 326 -13.45 11.40 -5.06
C ASP A 326 -13.25 12.15 -6.39
N PHE A 327 -12.01 12.21 -6.90
CA PHE A 327 -11.69 12.71 -8.24
C PHE A 327 -12.18 11.79 -9.36
N PHE A 328 -12.42 10.51 -9.05
CA PHE A 328 -12.90 9.51 -10.00
C PHE A 328 -14.15 8.83 -9.46
N ASP A 329 -15.01 8.39 -10.36
CA ASP A 329 -16.18 7.60 -9.99
C ASP A 329 -15.77 6.16 -9.70
N VAL A 330 -15.82 5.80 -8.42
CA VAL A 330 -15.61 4.45 -7.94
C VAL A 330 -16.95 3.87 -7.53
N TYR A 331 -17.28 2.65 -7.97
CA TYR A 331 -18.57 2.02 -7.66
C TYR A 331 -18.90 2.03 -6.16
N PHE A 332 -17.91 1.78 -5.30
CA PHE A 332 -18.08 1.76 -3.85
C PHE A 332 -18.59 3.09 -3.26
N PHE A 333 -18.38 4.24 -3.93
CA PHE A 333 -18.84 5.55 -3.46
C PHE A 333 -20.36 5.71 -3.38
N ARG A 334 -21.10 4.76 -3.97
CA ARG A 334 -22.52 4.53 -3.68
C ARG A 334 -22.77 4.33 -2.18
N TYR A 335 -21.92 3.55 -1.51
CA TYR A 335 -22.07 3.19 -0.11
C TYR A 335 -21.34 4.17 0.81
N SER A 336 -20.10 4.54 0.47
CA SER A 336 -19.30 5.45 1.28
C SER A 336 -18.13 6.03 0.49
N PHE A 337 -17.73 7.27 0.79
CA PHE A 337 -16.53 7.89 0.20
C PHE A 337 -15.22 7.37 0.79
N VAL A 338 -15.29 6.61 1.89
CA VAL A 338 -14.13 6.07 2.58
C VAL A 338 -14.29 4.60 2.93
N SER A 339 -13.17 3.88 2.94
CA SER A 339 -13.09 2.50 3.39
C SER A 339 -11.69 2.18 3.90
N ASP A 340 -11.58 1.36 4.95
CA ASP A 340 -10.28 1.10 5.59
C ASP A 340 -9.29 0.42 4.62
N HIS A 341 -9.80 -0.45 3.74
CA HIS A 341 -8.97 -1.11 2.73
C HIS A 341 -8.44 -0.16 1.62
N PHE A 342 -8.98 1.06 1.46
CA PHE A 342 -8.48 2.03 0.47
C PHE A 342 -7.11 2.62 0.86
N GLN A 343 -6.82 2.72 2.15
CA GLN A 343 -5.55 3.26 2.65
C GLN A 343 -4.46 2.20 2.86
N TYR A 344 -4.65 0.97 2.37
CA TYR A 344 -3.74 -0.16 2.61
C TYR A 344 -2.29 0.15 2.18
N LEU A 345 -2.07 0.60 0.93
CA LEU A 345 -0.75 1.02 0.47
C LEU A 345 -0.30 2.35 1.09
N ALA A 346 -1.23 3.29 1.24
CA ALA A 346 -0.92 4.65 1.69
C ALA A 346 -0.38 4.70 3.11
N SER A 347 -0.98 3.92 4.00
CA SER A 347 -0.61 3.82 5.42
C SER A 347 0.86 3.44 5.66
N MET A 348 1.54 2.82 4.69
CA MET A 348 2.98 2.49 4.80
C MET A 348 3.83 3.73 5.10
N GLY A 349 3.53 4.88 4.48
CA GLY A 349 4.31 6.11 4.65
C GLY A 349 4.25 6.65 6.08
N PRO A 350 3.05 7.00 6.60
CA PRO A 350 2.91 7.50 7.97
C PRO A 350 3.37 6.51 9.05
N LEU A 351 3.11 5.20 8.88
CA LEU A 351 3.52 4.20 9.87
C LEU A 351 5.04 3.94 9.86
N ALA A 352 5.69 3.98 8.69
CA ALA A 352 7.14 3.98 8.61
C ALA A 352 7.77 5.22 9.25
N LEU A 353 7.18 6.40 9.05
CA LEU A 353 7.60 7.63 9.71
C LEU A 353 7.46 7.54 11.23
N ALA A 354 6.34 6.99 11.72
CA ALA A 354 6.12 6.78 13.15
C ALA A 354 7.19 5.86 13.76
N GLY A 355 7.48 4.72 13.12
CA GLY A 355 8.53 3.81 13.54
C GLY A 355 9.91 4.49 13.59
N ALA A 356 10.27 5.22 12.54
CA ALA A 356 11.52 5.99 12.51
C ALA A 356 11.60 7.08 13.58
N GLY A 357 10.47 7.74 13.85
CA GLY A 357 10.35 8.76 14.89
C GLY A 357 10.55 8.20 16.30
N ILE A 358 9.93 7.05 16.60
CA ILE A 358 10.06 6.34 17.88
C ILE A 358 11.53 5.95 18.11
N VAL A 359 12.17 5.28 17.14
CA VAL A 359 13.57 4.86 17.27
C VAL A 359 14.50 6.05 17.46
N THR A 360 14.33 7.12 16.66
CA THR A 360 15.14 8.33 16.78
C THR A 360 14.96 9.02 18.15
N ALA A 361 13.75 9.01 18.71
CA ALA A 361 13.48 9.57 20.04
C ALA A 361 14.13 8.73 21.15
N MET A 362 14.03 7.41 21.06
CA MET A 362 14.64 6.47 22.01
C MET A 362 16.16 6.61 22.05
N GLU A 363 16.82 6.71 20.89
CA GLU A 363 18.28 6.92 20.80
C GLU A 363 18.71 8.22 21.48
N LYS A 364 17.99 9.33 21.26
CA LYS A 364 18.29 10.61 21.90
C LYS A 364 18.17 10.54 23.42
N ILE A 365 17.21 9.78 23.95
CA ILE A 365 17.02 9.58 25.39
C ILE A 365 18.14 8.69 25.95
N ALA A 366 18.48 7.59 25.26
CA ALA A 366 19.52 6.66 25.68
C ALA A 366 20.91 7.31 25.72
N ILE A 367 21.27 8.08 24.67
CA ILE A 367 22.53 8.82 24.60
C ILE A 367 22.65 9.86 25.72
N ARG A 368 21.53 10.49 26.14
CA ARG A 368 21.52 11.44 27.25
C ARG A 368 21.63 10.79 28.64
N ARG A 369 21.38 9.49 28.76
CA ARG A 369 21.27 8.80 30.05
C ARG A 369 22.42 7.83 30.37
N LEU A 370 23.35 7.55 29.46
CA LEU A 370 24.44 6.59 29.67
C LEU A 370 25.79 7.10 29.15
N PRO A 371 26.84 7.22 30.00
CA PRO A 371 28.19 7.50 29.53
C PRO A 371 29.02 6.25 29.16
N ILE A 372 28.51 5.02 29.28
CA ILE A 372 29.34 3.81 29.05
C ILE A 372 28.58 2.70 28.30
N GLN A 373 29.11 2.41 27.12
CA GLN A 373 29.18 1.14 26.39
C GLN A 373 28.18 0.02 26.74
N THR A 374 27.28 -0.28 25.80
CA THR A 374 27.10 -1.67 25.34
C THR A 374 26.55 -1.65 23.90
N ALA A 375 27.37 -2.14 22.96
CA ALA A 375 27.01 -2.33 21.56
C ALA A 375 25.88 -3.37 21.34
N ALA A 376 25.52 -4.14 22.37
CA ALA A 376 24.44 -5.12 22.34
C ALA A 376 23.04 -4.49 22.33
N THR A 377 22.84 -3.36 23.01
CA THR A 377 21.56 -2.64 23.06
C THR A 377 21.25 -1.93 21.74
N LEU A 378 22.30 -1.52 21.01
CA LEU A 378 22.21 -0.92 19.67
C LEU A 378 21.89 -1.96 18.59
N GLY A 379 22.36 -3.21 18.72
CA GLY A 379 22.01 -4.28 17.78
C GLY A 379 20.53 -4.70 17.80
N ILE A 380 19.83 -4.45 18.91
CA ILE A 380 18.39 -4.72 19.09
C ILE A 380 17.54 -3.51 18.61
N LEU A 381 18.14 -2.33 18.47
CA LEU A 381 17.49 -1.09 18.03
C LEU A 381 17.74 -0.72 16.56
N LEU A 382 18.62 -1.43 15.83
CA LEU A 382 19.19 -0.99 14.54
C LEU A 382 18.94 -1.90 13.31
N ILE A 383 17.74 -2.46 13.16
CA ILE A 383 17.20 -2.69 11.81
C ILE A 383 15.84 -2.00 11.67
#